data_AF-A0A0R1RD56-F1
#
_entry.id   AF-A0A0R1RD56-F1
#
_cell.length_a   1.000
_cell.length_b   1.000
_cell.length_c   1.000
_cell.angle_alpha   90.00
_cell.angle_beta   90.00
_cell.angle_gamma   90.00
#
_symmetry.space_group_name_H-M   'P 1'
#
loop_
_entity.id
_entity.type
_entity.pdbx_description
1 polymer ?
#
loop_
_entity_poly.entity_id
_entity_poly.type
_entity_poly.pdbx_seq_one_letter_code
_entity_poly.pdbx_strand_id
1 'polypeptide(L)'
;MRRKKTLEERIKIVEYVTVSKHKYSEAAEHFEVTYQQVLLWVLKAKENGYEALVDNRGHRKPEKELSELDKDNLKIKQLETELEEKNAMEAFIKKFQELQRKGLKNKEDKTLIKNLMSDGQTRCGYPTQPR
;
A
#
# COMPACT_ATOMS: atom_id res chain seq x y z
N MET A 1 5.22 -14.55 23.14
CA MET A 1 5.61 -13.40 22.30
C MET A 1 7.00 -13.66 21.72
N ARG A 2 7.20 -13.49 20.40
CA ARG A 2 8.52 -13.62 19.75
C ARG A 2 9.34 -12.38 20.05
N ARG A 3 10.58 -12.51 20.58
CA ARG A 3 11.46 -11.36 20.80
C ARG A 3 11.81 -10.72 19.46
N LYS A 4 11.65 -9.40 19.36
CA LYS A 4 12.08 -8.63 18.19
C LYS A 4 13.56 -8.31 18.37
N LYS A 5 14.39 -8.69 17.40
CA LYS A 5 15.80 -8.34 17.37
C LYS A 5 15.98 -6.96 16.75
N THR A 6 16.72 -6.11 17.45
CA THR A 6 17.12 -4.77 17.01
C THR A 6 18.07 -4.85 15.82
N LEU A 7 18.26 -3.74 15.11
CA LEU A 7 19.19 -3.67 13.97
C LEU A 7 20.61 -4.02 14.40
N GLU A 8 21.06 -3.47 15.52
CA GLU A 8 22.40 -3.71 16.08
C GLU A 8 22.65 -5.20 16.37
N GLU A 9 21.66 -5.89 16.94
CA GLU A 9 21.77 -7.34 17.15
C GLU A 9 21.85 -8.11 15.82
N ARG A 10 21.10 -7.69 14.79
CA ARG A 10 21.17 -8.33 13.47
C ARG A 10 22.55 -8.12 12.82
N ILE A 11 23.14 -6.94 12.97
CA ILE A 11 24.50 -6.65 12.48
C ILE A 11 25.51 -7.56 13.19
N LYS A 12 25.45 -7.65 14.52
CA LYS A 12 26.32 -8.54 15.31
C LYS A 12 26.21 -10.00 14.88
N ILE A 13 25.01 -10.47 14.55
CA ILE A 13 24.78 -11.84 14.06
C ILE A 13 25.44 -12.06 12.70
N VAL A 14 25.32 -11.10 11.78
CA VAL A 14 25.95 -11.17 10.46
C VAL A 14 27.47 -11.11 10.58
N GLU A 15 28.01 -10.24 11.41
CA GLU A 15 29.45 -10.15 11.70
C GLU A 15 29.98 -11.45 12.30
N TYR A 16 29.24 -12.03 13.25
CA TYR A 16 29.60 -13.31 13.88
C TYR A 16 29.75 -14.45 12.86
N VAL A 17 28.89 -14.48 11.83
CA VAL A 17 28.98 -15.49 10.76
C VAL A 17 30.05 -15.14 9.74
N THR A 18 30.20 -13.86 9.38
CA THR A 18 31.03 -13.44 8.25
C THR A 18 32.50 -13.26 8.64
N VAL A 19 32.76 -12.65 9.81
CA VAL A 19 34.10 -12.35 10.31
C VAL A 19 34.70 -13.58 10.99
N SER A 20 33.97 -14.18 11.93
CA SER A 20 34.45 -15.33 12.70
C SER A 20 34.24 -16.68 12.00
N LYS A 21 33.62 -16.69 10.81
CA LYS A 21 33.34 -17.88 9.97
C LYS A 21 32.58 -18.99 10.69
N HIS A 22 31.76 -18.63 11.69
CA HIS A 22 30.90 -19.59 12.39
C HIS A 22 29.81 -20.14 11.48
N LYS A 23 29.33 -21.34 11.80
CA LYS A 23 28.20 -21.94 11.10
C LYS A 23 26.91 -21.19 11.46
N TYR A 24 25.96 -21.15 10.52
CA TYR A 24 24.66 -20.53 10.73
C TYR A 24 23.86 -21.16 11.89
N SER A 25 24.06 -22.45 12.18
CA SER A 25 23.47 -23.15 13.32
C SER A 25 23.99 -22.65 14.66
N GLU A 26 25.31 -22.43 14.76
CA GLU A 26 25.95 -21.91 15.98
C GLU A 26 25.49 -20.48 16.27
N ALA A 27 25.36 -19.65 15.23
CA ALA A 27 24.81 -18.30 15.36
C ALA A 27 23.32 -18.31 15.76
N ALA A 28 22.54 -19.28 15.28
CA ALA A 28 21.13 -19.41 15.64
C ALA A 28 20.96 -19.73 17.14
N GLU A 29 21.77 -20.66 17.65
CA GLU A 29 21.78 -21.03 19.06
C GLU A 29 22.28 -19.88 19.94
N HIS A 30 23.42 -19.27 19.58
CA HIS A 30 24.05 -18.20 20.38
C HIS A 30 23.15 -16.97 20.55
N PHE A 31 22.37 -16.60 19.53
CA PHE A 31 21.52 -15.42 19.56
C PHE A 31 20.04 -15.72 19.80
N GLU A 32 19.69 -16.98 20.04
CA GLU A 32 18.33 -17.49 20.24
C GLU A 32 17.37 -17.07 19.09
N VAL A 33 17.85 -17.20 17.86
CA VAL A 33 17.11 -16.89 16.64
C VAL A 33 16.97 -18.12 15.78
N THR A 34 15.96 -18.16 14.91
CA THR A 34 15.82 -19.29 13.99
C THR A 34 16.95 -19.26 12.96
N TYR A 35 17.48 -20.44 12.62
CA TYR A 35 18.45 -20.63 11.53
C TYR A 35 18.10 -19.83 10.26
N GLN A 36 16.83 -19.89 9.84
CA GLN A 36 16.33 -19.16 8.67
C GLN A 36 16.49 -17.64 8.80
N GLN A 37 16.38 -17.07 10.00
CA GLN A 37 16.58 -15.64 10.21
C GLN A 37 18.04 -15.24 10.01
N VAL A 38 18.97 -16.03 10.56
CA VAL A 38 20.42 -15.82 10.37
C VAL A 38 20.76 -15.86 8.90
N LEU A 39 20.28 -16.89 8.18
CA LEU A 39 20.52 -17.04 6.75
C LEU A 39 20.01 -15.83 5.96
N LEU A 40 18.76 -15.42 6.20
CA LEU A 40 18.16 -14.26 5.53
C LEU A 40 18.91 -12.95 5.81
N TRP A 41 19.38 -12.74 7.04
CA TRP A 41 20.15 -11.55 7.39
C TRP A 41 21.52 -11.52 6.71
N VAL A 42 22.24 -12.65 6.70
CA VAL A 42 23.54 -12.74 6.03
C VAL A 42 23.41 -12.55 4.52
N LEU A 43 22.38 -13.13 3.89
CA LEU A 43 22.13 -12.95 2.46
C LEU A 43 21.82 -11.49 2.13
N LYS A 44 20.89 -10.87 2.88
CA LYS A 44 20.54 -9.45 2.69
C LYS A 44 21.72 -8.51 2.85
N ALA A 45 22.56 -8.76 3.86
CA ALA A 45 23.75 -7.96 4.11
C ALA A 45 24.80 -8.09 3.00
N LYS A 46 24.91 -9.26 2.35
CA LYS A 46 25.81 -9.47 1.21
C LYS A 46 25.33 -8.76 -0.06
N GLU A 47 24.02 -8.75 -0.31
CA GLU A 47 23.46 -8.14 -1.53
C GLU A 47 23.40 -6.61 -1.43
N ASN A 48 22.92 -6.09 -0.30
CA ASN A 48 22.52 -4.68 -0.16
C ASN A 48 23.19 -3.98 1.04
N GLY A 49 24.20 -4.59 1.65
CA GLY A 49 24.89 -4.04 2.82
C GLY A 49 24.07 -4.11 4.12
N TYR A 50 24.64 -3.59 5.21
CA TYR A 50 24.02 -3.64 6.55
C TYR A 50 22.75 -2.77 6.66
N GLU A 51 22.62 -1.74 5.83
CA GLU A 51 21.43 -0.88 5.76
C GLU A 51 20.16 -1.66 5.39
N ALA A 52 20.29 -2.75 4.63
CA ALA A 52 19.17 -3.62 4.26
C ALA A 52 18.66 -4.52 5.39
N LEU A 53 19.34 -4.57 6.55
CA LEU A 53 18.87 -5.29 7.73
C LEU A 53 17.79 -4.52 8.51
N VAL A 54 17.59 -3.24 8.19
CA VAL A 54 16.55 -2.39 8.76
C VAL A 54 15.16 -2.94 8.40
N ASP A 55 14.29 -3.01 9.41
CA ASP A 55 12.94 -3.54 9.25
C ASP A 55 12.01 -2.49 8.64
N ASN A 56 11.94 -2.42 7.30
CA ASN A 56 11.10 -1.48 6.57
C ASN A 56 9.67 -1.99 6.30
N ARG A 57 9.21 -3.02 7.02
CA ARG A 57 7.85 -3.55 6.84
C ARG A 57 6.82 -2.50 7.22
N GLY A 58 5.93 -2.17 6.28
CA GLY A 58 4.87 -1.16 6.49
C GLY A 58 5.34 0.29 6.46
N HIS A 59 6.63 0.55 6.27
CA HIS A 59 7.18 1.89 6.10
C HIS A 59 7.48 2.14 4.62
N ARG A 60 6.89 3.19 4.05
CA ARG A 60 7.35 3.74 2.76
C ARG A 60 8.78 4.26 2.94
N LYS A 61 9.63 4.09 1.92
CA LYS A 61 10.95 4.75 1.89
C LYS A 61 10.76 6.24 2.20
N PRO A 62 11.63 6.85 3.04
CA PRO A 62 11.52 8.27 3.33
C PRO A 62 11.61 9.07 2.02
N GLU A 63 10.85 10.16 1.93
CA GLU A 63 10.69 10.95 0.71
C GLU A 63 12.02 11.54 0.16
N LYS A 64 13.05 11.56 1.02
CA LYS A 64 14.44 11.97 0.71
C LYS A 64 15.25 10.93 -0.07
N GLU A 65 14.84 9.66 -0.08
CA GLU A 65 15.48 8.56 -0.83
C GLU A 65 14.65 8.09 -2.03
N LEU A 66 13.48 8.69 -2.26
CA LEU A 66 12.67 8.40 -3.44
C LEU A 66 13.32 9.07 -4.66
N SER A 67 13.76 8.24 -5.60
CA SER A 67 14.12 8.71 -6.95
C SER A 67 12.92 9.44 -7.57
N GLU A 68 13.16 10.40 -8.46
CA GLU A 68 12.11 11.12 -9.19
C GLU A 68 11.13 10.13 -9.86
N LEU A 69 11.66 9.02 -10.40
CA LEU A 69 10.89 7.91 -10.97
C LEU A 69 9.93 7.25 -9.97
N ASP A 70 10.33 7.10 -8.71
CA ASP A 70 9.47 6.48 -7.69
C ASP A 70 8.30 7.40 -7.34
N LYS A 71 8.52 8.72 -7.33
CA LYS A 71 7.46 9.73 -7.12
C LYS A 71 6.47 9.73 -8.27
N ASP A 72 6.98 9.66 -9.51
CA ASP A 72 6.15 9.61 -10.71
C ASP A 72 5.29 8.35 -10.75
N ASN A 73 5.87 7.17 -10.44
CA ASN A 73 5.14 5.92 -10.37
C ASN A 73 4.03 5.95 -9.30
N LEU A 74 4.30 6.56 -8.14
CA LEU A 74 3.27 6.74 -7.11
C LEU A 74 2.14 7.64 -7.62
N LYS A 75 2.46 8.70 -8.36
CA LYS A 75 1.47 9.61 -8.91
C LYS A 75 0.64 8.96 -10.00
N ILE A 76 1.26 8.18 -10.89
CA ILE A 76 0.57 7.38 -11.91
C ILE A 76 -0.44 6.46 -11.24
N LYS A 77 -0.01 5.69 -10.23
CA LYS A 77 -0.91 4.77 -9.52
C LYS A 77 -2.10 5.48 -8.87
N GLN A 78 -1.88 6.66 -8.28
CA GLN A 78 -2.97 7.47 -7.73
C GLN A 78 -3.97 7.89 -8.82
N LEU A 79 -3.46 8.38 -9.96
CA LEU A 79 -4.28 8.81 -11.07
C LEU A 79 -5.07 7.65 -11.69
N GLU A 80 -4.47 6.46 -11.79
CA GLU A 80 -5.15 5.25 -12.26
C GLU A 80 -6.31 4.87 -11.34
N THR A 81 -6.10 4.90 -10.02
CA THR A 81 -7.19 4.62 -9.07
C THR A 81 -8.33 5.63 -9.15
N GLU A 82 -8.01 6.92 -9.30
CA GLU A 82 -9.03 7.97 -9.48
C GLU A 82 -9.81 7.78 -10.80
N LEU A 83 -9.14 7.34 -11.86
CA LEU A 83 -9.76 7.05 -13.16
C LEU A 83 -10.70 5.84 -13.06
N GLU A 84 -10.26 4.78 -12.40
CA GLU A 84 -11.07 3.57 -12.17
C GLU A 84 -12.33 3.88 -11.36
N GLU A 85 -12.21 4.66 -10.28
CA GLU A 85 -13.35 5.11 -9.48
C GLU A 85 -14.36 5.91 -10.31
N LYS A 86 -13.88 6.86 -11.13
CA LYS A 86 -14.74 7.65 -12.03
C LYS A 86 -15.43 6.78 -13.07
N ASN A 87 -14.70 5.85 -13.69
CA ASN A 87 -15.25 4.91 -14.66
C ASN A 87 -16.33 4.02 -14.04
N ALA A 88 -16.13 3.56 -12.80
CA ALA A 88 -17.12 2.78 -12.06
C ALA A 88 -18.38 3.61 -11.77
N MET A 89 -18.23 4.87 -11.36
CA MET A 89 -19.36 5.79 -11.17
C MET A 89 -20.12 6.02 -12.48
N GLU A 90 -19.44 6.26 -13.59
CA GLU A 90 -20.08 6.43 -14.90
C GLU A 90 -20.83 5.17 -15.35
N ALA A 91 -20.23 4.00 -15.18
CA ALA A 91 -20.86 2.73 -15.51
C ALA A 91 -22.11 2.49 -14.66
N PHE A 92 -22.03 2.79 -13.36
CA PHE A 92 -23.16 2.74 -12.44
C PHE A 92 -24.30 3.67 -12.88
N ILE A 93 -23.99 4.93 -13.20
CA ILE A 93 -24.97 5.92 -13.67
C ILE A 93 -25.65 5.43 -14.97
N LYS A 94 -24.89 4.92 -15.94
CA LYS A 94 -25.45 4.38 -17.19
C LYS A 94 -26.39 3.21 -16.92
N LYS A 95 -25.99 2.28 -16.04
CA LYS A 95 -26.84 1.14 -15.65
C LYS A 95 -28.10 1.58 -14.91
N PHE A 96 -27.98 2.56 -14.02
CA PHE A 96 -29.13 3.13 -13.33
C PHE A 96 -30.11 3.77 -14.33
N GLN A 97 -29.63 4.57 -15.28
CA GLN A 97 -30.46 5.16 -16.33
C GLN A 97 -31.14 4.12 -17.22
N GLU A 98 -30.44 3.04 -17.59
CA GLU A 98 -31.03 1.92 -18.34
C GLU A 98 -32.18 1.26 -17.58
N LEU A 99 -32.01 1.00 -16.28
CA LEU A 99 -33.05 0.41 -15.43
C LEU A 99 -34.25 1.33 -15.29
N GLN A 100 -34.01 2.63 -15.05
CA GLN A 100 -35.06 3.65 -15.04
C GLN A 100 -35.82 3.66 -16.37
N ARG A 101 -35.13 3.68 -17.52
CA ARG A 101 -35.78 3.66 -18.84
C ARG A 101 -36.59 2.39 -19.12
N LYS A 102 -36.15 1.23 -18.63
CA LYS A 102 -36.86 -0.06 -18.78
C LYS A 102 -38.05 -0.17 -17.82
N GLY A 103 -37.99 0.43 -16.65
CA GLY A 103 -39.08 0.46 -15.65
C GLY A 103 -40.14 1.53 -15.87
N LEU A 104 -39.77 2.69 -16.45
CA LEU A 104 -40.66 3.85 -16.61
C LEU A 104 -41.37 3.83 -17.97
N LYS A 105 -42.53 3.17 -18.03
CA LYS A 105 -43.44 3.24 -19.19
C LYS A 105 -44.37 4.46 -19.15
N ASN A 106 -44.52 5.14 -18.02
CA ASN A 106 -45.44 6.28 -17.86
C ASN A 106 -44.71 7.63 -17.91
N LYS A 107 -45.32 8.63 -18.57
CA LYS A 107 -44.76 9.98 -18.80
C LYS A 107 -44.55 10.77 -17.50
N GLU A 108 -45.39 10.52 -16.49
CA GLU A 108 -45.45 11.26 -15.22
C GLU A 108 -44.29 10.90 -14.28
N ASP A 109 -43.90 9.63 -14.25
CA ASP A 109 -42.76 9.17 -13.45
C ASP A 109 -41.42 9.72 -13.96
N LYS A 110 -41.30 9.93 -15.28
CA LYS A 110 -40.12 10.56 -15.91
C LYS A 110 -39.98 12.05 -15.54
N THR A 111 -41.10 12.77 -15.42
CA THR A 111 -41.09 14.17 -14.98
C THR A 111 -40.73 14.31 -13.51
N LEU A 112 -41.18 13.39 -12.64
CA LEU A 112 -40.83 13.39 -11.21
C LEU A 112 -39.33 13.16 -10.97
N ILE A 113 -38.71 12.21 -11.68
CA ILE A 113 -37.27 11.95 -11.56
C ILE A 113 -36.43 13.12 -12.08
N LYS A 114 -36.88 13.81 -13.14
CA LYS A 114 -36.18 14.99 -13.68
C LYS A 114 -36.19 16.15 -12.68
N ASN A 115 -37.28 16.31 -11.93
CA ASN A 115 -37.39 17.31 -10.86
C ASN A 115 -36.49 16.93 -9.66
N LEU A 116 -36.51 15.66 -9.21
CA LEU A 116 -35.65 15.17 -8.12
C LEU A 116 -34.14 15.31 -8.42
N MET A 117 -33.71 15.06 -9.67
CA MET A 117 -32.30 15.26 -10.07
C MET A 117 -31.91 16.74 -10.19
N SER A 118 -32.87 17.64 -10.38
CA SER A 118 -32.63 19.10 -10.42
C SER A 118 -32.51 19.68 -9.00
N ASP A 119 -33.24 19.13 -8.04
CA ASP A 119 -33.22 19.54 -6.63
C ASP A 119 -31.98 19.02 -5.87
N GLY A 120 -31.40 17.91 -6.34
CA GLY A 120 -30.19 17.27 -5.76
C GLY A 120 -28.87 18.02 -5.98
N GLN A 121 -28.88 19.18 -6.64
CA GLN A 121 -27.68 20.00 -6.88
C GLN A 121 -27.28 20.90 -5.69
N THR A 122 -28.01 20.86 -4.57
CA THR A 122 -27.60 21.53 -3.33
C THR A 122 -27.10 20.54 -2.28
N ARG A 123 -25.78 20.57 -2.07
CA ARG A 123 -25.00 20.00 -0.94
C ARG A 123 -24.69 18.50 -0.99
N CYS A 124 -23.70 18.14 -1.79
CA CYS A 124 -22.67 17.19 -1.34
C CYS A 124 -21.32 17.89 -1.45
N GLY A 125 -21.02 18.73 -0.47
CA GLY A 125 -19.65 19.17 -0.24
C GLY A 125 -18.91 18.02 0.42
N TYR A 126 -17.93 17.43 -0.25
CA TYR A 126 -16.95 16.59 0.43
C TYR A 126 -16.27 17.44 1.51
N PRO A 127 -16.25 17.01 2.78
CA PRO A 127 -15.50 17.73 3.79
C PRO A 127 -14.01 17.60 3.44
N THR A 128 -13.43 18.67 2.89
CA THR A 128 -11.99 18.83 2.82
C THR A 128 -11.47 18.89 4.25
N GLN A 129 -10.79 17.84 4.70
CA GLN A 129 -10.11 17.85 5.99
C GLN A 129 -8.96 18.88 5.94
N PRO A 130 -8.89 19.82 6.91
CA PRO A 130 -7.79 20.78 6.95
C PRO A 130 -6.48 20.10 7.36
N ARG A 131 -5.38 20.66 6.85
CA ARG A 131 -4.00 20.21 7.07
C ARG A 131 -3.48 20.67 8.42
#